data_AF-A0A9E2JY78-F1
#
_entry.id   AF-A0A9E2JY78-F1
#
_cell.length_a   1.000
_cell.length_b   1.000
_cell.length_c   1.000
_cell.angle_alpha   90.00
_cell.angle_beta   90.00
_cell.angle_gamma   90.00
#
_symmetry.space_group_name_H-M   'P 1'
#
loop_
_entity.id
_entity.type
_entity.pdbx_description
1 polymer ?
#
loop_
_entity_poly.entity_id
_entity_poly.type
_entity_poly.pdbx_seq_one_letter_code
_entity_poly.pdbx_strand_id
1 'polypeptide(L)'
;MRHPASSSPALPVDGQAQTRSDRATLKRLLPYLWQYKWRVVAALTFMVAAKVANVGVPILLKYLVDAMTIPPGSVQALLVVPVGLLLAYGLLRLSISAFTELRELVFAQATQGAARQIALETFMHLHALSLRFHLERQTGGMTRDIERGVRSIESLISYSLYSVVPTFIEVILVLTILGVKFDPWFALITLTALVAYVVFTFSVTEWRTHFRREANQFDSAAHTRAIDSLLNYETVKYFNNEAFEARRYDESLEKLRRARLKAQTSLSVLNTGQQLIIAVALVAMLWRATAGVVQGRMTLGDLVMI
;
A
#
# COMPACT_ATOMS: atom_id res chain seq x y z
N MET A 1 -36.93 40.00 -29.16
CA MET A 1 -35.77 40.52 -28.42
C MET A 1 -34.99 39.33 -27.89
N ARG A 2 -33.77 39.10 -28.40
CA ARG A 2 -32.91 37.96 -28.04
C ARG A 2 -32.11 38.33 -26.78
N HIS A 3 -32.30 37.62 -25.68
CA HIS A 3 -31.42 37.72 -24.52
C HIS A 3 -30.08 37.04 -24.87
N PRO A 4 -28.92 37.71 -24.70
CA PRO A 4 -27.64 37.04 -24.79
C PRO A 4 -27.48 36.14 -23.56
N ALA A 5 -27.12 34.88 -23.79
CA ALA A 5 -26.77 33.95 -22.73
C ALA A 5 -25.60 34.51 -21.91
N SER A 6 -25.80 34.71 -20.61
CA SER A 6 -24.73 35.00 -19.68
C SER A 6 -23.78 33.82 -19.64
N SER A 7 -22.60 34.00 -20.23
CA SER A 7 -21.47 33.10 -20.09
C SER A 7 -21.15 32.93 -18.60
N SER A 8 -21.39 31.73 -18.06
CA SER A 8 -20.87 31.35 -16.75
C SER A 8 -19.37 31.61 -16.72
N PRO A 9 -18.83 32.28 -15.69
CA PRO A 9 -17.39 32.43 -15.58
C PRO A 9 -16.80 31.02 -15.42
N ALA A 10 -15.96 30.62 -16.37
CA ALA A 10 -15.15 29.42 -16.25
C ALA A 10 -14.38 29.52 -14.94
N LEU A 11 -14.55 28.52 -14.06
CA LEU A 11 -13.75 28.39 -12.85
C LEU A 11 -12.27 28.47 -13.26
N PRO A 12 -11.46 29.36 -12.65
CA PRO A 12 -10.04 29.41 -12.96
C PRO A 12 -9.44 28.05 -12.60
N VAL A 13 -8.98 27.32 -13.60
CA VAL A 13 -8.14 26.12 -13.43
C VAL A 13 -6.71 26.58 -13.16
N ASP A 14 -6.55 27.46 -12.17
CA ASP A 14 -5.25 27.86 -11.64
C ASP A 14 -5.07 27.20 -10.28
N GLY A 15 -4.55 25.98 -10.37
CA GLY A 15 -4.03 25.23 -9.26
C GLY A 15 -2.89 24.40 -9.78
N GLN A 16 -1.78 25.04 -10.15
CA GLN A 16 -0.49 24.41 -9.92
C GLN A 16 -0.56 23.88 -8.49
N ALA A 17 -0.70 22.57 -8.34
CA ALA A 17 -0.65 21.94 -7.05
C ALA A 17 0.73 22.28 -6.52
N GLN A 18 0.82 23.36 -5.73
CA GLN A 18 1.97 23.64 -4.89
C GLN A 18 2.31 22.30 -4.30
N THR A 19 3.53 21.82 -4.59
CA THR A 19 4.10 20.60 -4.04
C THR A 19 4.17 20.77 -2.53
N ARG A 20 3.01 20.63 -1.87
CA ARG A 20 2.88 20.59 -0.43
C ARG A 20 3.75 19.43 -0.03
N SER A 21 4.88 19.75 0.59
CA SER A 21 5.87 18.76 0.97
C SER A 21 5.16 17.66 1.77
N ASP A 22 5.14 16.43 1.27
CA ASP A 22 4.55 15.27 1.96
C ASP A 22 5.12 15.14 3.38
N ARG A 23 6.39 15.53 3.54
CA ARG A 23 7.08 15.65 4.83
C ARG A 23 6.41 16.65 5.78
N ALA A 24 5.95 17.80 5.28
CA ALA A 24 5.24 18.79 6.10
C ALA A 24 3.87 18.26 6.55
N THR A 25 3.18 17.51 5.69
CA THR A 25 1.92 16.83 6.04
C THR A 25 2.14 15.77 7.11
N LEU A 26 3.14 14.90 6.95
CA LEU A 26 3.54 13.90 7.96
C LEU A 26 3.92 14.55 9.30
N LYS A 27 4.69 15.65 9.26
CA LYS A 27 5.08 16.40 10.48
C LYS A 27 3.87 17.01 11.19
N ARG A 28 2.81 17.39 10.47
CA ARG A 28 1.55 17.87 11.06
C ARG A 28 0.71 16.76 11.68
N LEU A 29 0.85 15.51 11.21
CA LEU A 29 0.11 14.36 11.75
C LEU A 29 0.78 13.74 12.98
N LEU A 30 2.11 13.88 13.10
CA LEU A 30 2.91 13.33 14.20
C LEU A 30 2.39 13.70 15.62
N PRO A 31 1.99 14.96 15.90
CA PRO A 31 1.51 15.35 17.23
C PRO A 31 0.23 14.61 17.66
N TYR A 32 -0.67 14.31 16.72
CA TYR A 32 -1.91 13.58 17.02
C TYR A 32 -1.62 12.15 17.48
N LEU A 33 -0.62 11.49 16.89
CA LEU A 33 -0.16 10.17 17.33
C LEU A 33 0.63 10.25 18.65
N TRP A 34 1.36 11.34 18.87
CA TRP A 34 2.19 11.51 20.06
C TRP A 34 1.39 11.65 21.36
N GLN A 35 0.11 12.01 21.29
CA GLN A 35 -0.80 11.93 22.46
C GLN A 35 -0.91 10.50 22.98
N TYR A 36 -0.78 9.51 22.10
CA TYR A 36 -0.78 8.08 22.40
C TYR A 36 0.64 7.50 22.45
N LYS A 37 1.67 8.31 22.76
CA LYS A 37 3.10 7.94 22.71
C LYS A 37 3.43 6.56 23.28
N TRP A 38 2.87 6.18 24.43
CA TRP A 38 3.14 4.88 25.05
C TRP A 38 2.59 3.70 24.24
N ARG A 39 1.43 3.88 23.62
CA ARG A 39 0.84 2.88 22.71
C ARG A 39 1.61 2.81 21.39
N VAL A 40 2.03 3.96 20.87
CA VAL A 40 2.88 4.01 19.67
C VAL A 40 4.20 3.28 19.91
N VAL A 41 4.87 3.56 21.04
CA VAL A 41 6.12 2.87 21.41
C VAL A 41 5.89 1.36 21.59
N ALA A 42 4.85 0.96 22.33
CA ALA A 42 4.54 -0.46 22.52
C ALA A 42 4.23 -1.17 21.19
N ALA A 43 3.45 -0.54 20.29
CA ALA A 43 3.17 -1.07 18.96
C ALA A 43 4.45 -1.19 18.11
N LEU A 44 5.33 -0.19 18.13
CA LEU A 44 6.63 -0.27 17.44
C LEU A 44 7.51 -1.39 18.00
N THR A 45 7.51 -1.62 19.31
CA THR A 45 8.23 -2.74 19.93
C THR A 45 7.66 -4.09 19.47
N PHE A 46 6.34 -4.28 19.52
CA PHE A 46 5.71 -5.50 19.01
C PHE A 46 5.95 -5.70 17.50
N MET A 47 5.96 -4.63 16.72
CA MET A 47 6.31 -4.66 15.30
C MET A 47 7.72 -5.17 15.06
N VAL A 48 8.71 -4.61 15.78
CA VAL A 48 10.11 -5.04 15.66
C VAL A 48 10.25 -6.49 16.10
N ALA A 49 9.63 -6.89 17.22
CA ALA A 49 9.64 -8.27 17.69
C ALA A 49 9.04 -9.23 16.66
N ALA A 50 7.90 -8.88 16.04
CA ALA A 50 7.29 -9.67 14.97
C ALA A 50 8.22 -9.82 13.76
N LYS A 51 8.90 -8.73 13.34
CA LYS A 51 9.83 -8.77 12.20
C LYS A 51 11.10 -9.55 12.48
N VAL A 52 11.65 -9.43 13.68
CA VAL A 52 12.78 -10.26 14.13
C VAL A 52 12.39 -11.73 14.16
N ALA A 53 11.20 -12.06 14.68
CA ALA A 53 10.68 -13.43 14.65
C ALA A 53 10.47 -13.93 13.21
N ASN A 54 9.94 -13.09 12.31
CA ASN A 54 9.72 -13.44 10.90
C ASN A 54 11.02 -13.78 10.18
N VAL A 55 12.06 -12.97 10.36
CA VAL A 55 13.38 -13.23 9.76
C VAL A 55 14.14 -14.36 10.48
N GLY A 56 13.72 -14.72 11.70
CA GLY A 56 14.17 -15.94 12.37
C GLY A 56 13.67 -17.23 11.72
N VAL A 57 12.59 -17.20 10.95
CA VAL A 57 11.99 -18.41 10.36
C VAL A 57 12.93 -19.10 9.35
N PRO A 58 13.49 -18.41 8.34
CA PRO A 58 14.44 -19.04 7.42
C PRO A 58 15.70 -19.56 8.12
N ILE A 59 16.16 -18.87 9.17
CA ILE A 59 17.32 -19.31 9.98
C ILE A 59 17.01 -20.64 10.69
N LEU A 60 15.82 -20.78 11.26
CA LEU A 60 15.41 -22.01 11.92
C LEU A 60 15.25 -23.16 10.91
N LEU A 61 14.69 -22.88 9.73
CA LEU A 61 14.58 -23.85 8.65
C LEU A 61 15.95 -24.31 8.16
N LYS A 62 16.92 -23.41 8.04
CA LYS A 62 18.31 -23.78 7.77
C LYS A 62 18.84 -24.80 8.78
N TYR A 63 18.72 -24.52 10.08
CA TYR A 63 19.20 -25.44 11.10
C TYR A 63 18.49 -26.80 11.06
N LEU A 64 17.20 -26.82 10.74
CA LEU A 64 16.44 -28.06 10.56
C LEU A 64 16.99 -28.88 9.39
N VAL A 65 17.19 -28.25 8.23
CA VAL A 65 17.73 -28.92 7.03
C VAL A 65 19.14 -29.43 7.29
N ASP A 66 20.02 -28.60 7.87
CA ASP A 66 21.40 -28.96 8.16
C ASP A 66 21.49 -30.13 9.17
N ALA A 67 20.61 -30.14 10.18
CA ALA A 67 20.53 -31.23 11.16
C ALA A 67 20.04 -32.56 10.55
N MET A 68 19.22 -32.51 9.51
CA MET A 68 18.71 -33.71 8.83
C MET A 68 19.69 -34.30 7.81
N THR A 69 20.73 -33.55 7.41
CA THR A 69 21.73 -34.00 6.42
C THR A 69 22.93 -34.81 7.00
N ILE A 70 22.93 -35.17 8.30
CA ILE A 70 24.01 -35.91 8.97
C ILE A 70 23.87 -37.45 8.73
N PRO A 71 24.97 -38.22 8.55
CA PRO A 71 24.93 -39.63 8.17
C PRO A 71 24.10 -40.55 9.10
N PRO A 72 23.52 -41.63 8.53
CA PRO A 72 22.59 -42.52 9.22
C PRO A 72 23.32 -43.34 10.30
N GLY A 73 23.08 -43.01 11.58
CA GLY A 73 23.67 -43.76 12.71
C GLY A 73 23.29 -43.28 14.11
N SER A 74 22.90 -42.02 14.28
CA SER A 74 22.55 -41.44 15.60
C SER A 74 21.04 -41.28 15.78
N VAL A 75 20.33 -42.39 16.02
CA VAL A 75 18.86 -42.44 16.13
C VAL A 75 18.29 -41.52 17.23
N GLN A 76 19.04 -41.27 18.32
CA GLN A 76 18.62 -40.34 19.39
C GLN A 76 18.77 -38.86 19.00
N ALA A 77 19.73 -38.50 18.13
CA ALA A 77 19.87 -37.15 17.59
C ALA A 77 18.82 -36.87 16.48
N LEU A 78 18.32 -37.92 15.82
CA LEU A 78 17.33 -37.86 14.74
C LEU A 78 15.88 -37.63 15.19
N LEU A 79 15.53 -37.82 16.47
CA LEU A 79 14.16 -37.61 16.97
C LEU A 79 14.04 -36.34 17.82
N VAL A 80 14.97 -36.08 18.74
CA VAL A 80 14.87 -34.94 19.68
C VAL A 80 15.14 -33.60 19.00
N VAL A 81 16.12 -33.54 18.08
CA VAL A 81 16.49 -32.31 17.38
C VAL A 81 15.41 -31.87 16.37
N PRO A 82 14.85 -32.75 15.52
CA PRO A 82 13.82 -32.33 14.57
C PRO A 82 12.49 -31.99 15.25
N VAL A 83 12.07 -32.73 16.28
CA VAL A 83 10.82 -32.42 17.01
C VAL A 83 10.95 -31.09 17.77
N GLY A 84 12.09 -30.85 18.43
CA GLY A 84 12.35 -29.57 19.09
C GLY A 84 12.37 -28.39 18.13
N LEU A 85 12.99 -28.53 16.96
CA LEU A 85 13.00 -27.49 15.91
C LEU A 85 11.63 -27.28 15.27
N LEU A 86 10.83 -28.34 15.09
CA LEU A 86 9.45 -28.23 14.60
C LEU A 86 8.55 -27.51 15.61
N LEU A 87 8.67 -27.83 16.89
CA LEU A 87 7.98 -27.11 17.96
C LEU A 87 8.44 -25.65 18.03
N ALA A 88 9.74 -25.39 17.93
CA ALA A 88 10.28 -24.04 17.85
C ALA A 88 9.74 -23.28 16.63
N TYR A 89 9.60 -23.93 15.48
CA TYR A 89 9.02 -23.34 14.27
C TYR A 89 7.55 -22.98 14.49
N GLY A 90 6.77 -23.89 15.08
CA GLY A 90 5.37 -23.66 15.43
C GLY A 90 5.21 -22.49 16.42
N LEU A 91 6.02 -22.46 17.48
CA LEU A 91 6.04 -21.38 18.47
C LEU A 91 6.49 -20.05 17.87
N LEU A 92 7.49 -20.05 16.98
CA LEU A 92 7.96 -18.86 16.30
C LEU A 92 6.89 -18.30 15.35
N ARG A 93 6.24 -19.17 14.56
CA ARG A 93 5.06 -18.84 13.74
C ARG A 93 3.95 -18.21 14.58
N LEU A 94 3.62 -18.84 15.71
CA LEU A 94 2.60 -18.34 16.62
C LEU A 94 3.01 -16.97 17.20
N SER A 95 4.28 -16.79 17.55
CA SER A 95 4.82 -15.54 18.08
C SER A 95 4.74 -14.40 17.07
N ILE A 96 5.01 -14.67 15.78
CA ILE A 96 4.86 -13.68 14.70
C ILE A 96 3.41 -13.20 14.64
N SER A 97 2.44 -14.12 14.61
CA SER A 97 1.02 -13.78 14.59
C SER A 97 0.62 -13.03 15.86
N ALA A 98 1.01 -13.52 17.04
CA ALA A 98 0.68 -12.91 18.32
C ALA A 98 1.21 -11.47 18.42
N PHE A 99 2.48 -11.23 18.07
CA PHE A 99 3.04 -9.87 18.08
C PHE A 99 2.41 -8.96 17.02
N THR A 100 2.01 -9.52 15.87
CA THR A 100 1.32 -8.76 14.82
C THR A 100 -0.06 -8.30 15.30
N GLU A 101 -0.82 -9.19 15.94
CA GLU A 101 -2.14 -8.91 16.53
C GLU A 101 -2.03 -7.95 17.72
N LEU A 102 -1.07 -8.17 18.63
CA LEU A 102 -0.84 -7.27 19.77
C LEU A 102 -0.50 -5.86 19.32
N ARG A 103 0.37 -5.73 18.30
CA ARG A 103 0.68 -4.45 17.67
C ARG A 103 -0.59 -3.79 17.12
N GLU A 104 -1.44 -4.54 16.42
CA GLU A 104 -2.69 -4.02 15.86
C GLU A 104 -3.67 -3.57 16.94
N LEU A 105 -3.89 -4.38 17.98
CA LEU A 105 -4.76 -4.05 19.11
C LEU A 105 -4.32 -2.78 19.84
N VAL A 106 -3.02 -2.67 20.14
CA VAL A 106 -2.45 -1.51 20.84
C VAL A 106 -2.56 -0.26 19.97
N PHE A 107 -2.32 -0.39 18.66
CA PHE A 107 -2.29 0.72 17.72
C PHE A 107 -3.68 1.17 17.25
N ALA A 108 -4.67 0.27 17.22
CA ALA A 108 -6.04 0.59 16.84
C ALA A 108 -6.61 1.74 17.69
N GLN A 109 -6.40 1.72 19.00
CA GLN A 109 -6.86 2.83 19.86
C GLN A 109 -6.14 4.16 19.57
N ALA A 110 -4.85 4.14 19.22
CA ALA A 110 -4.13 5.34 18.85
C ALA A 110 -4.63 5.91 17.51
N THR A 111 -4.90 5.03 16.54
CA THR A 111 -5.40 5.41 15.21
C THR A 111 -6.81 5.97 15.28
N GLN A 112 -7.73 5.24 15.94
CA GLN A 112 -9.12 5.67 16.10
C GLN A 112 -9.22 6.93 16.95
N GLY A 113 -8.38 7.06 17.99
CA GLY A 113 -8.27 8.26 18.80
C GLY A 113 -7.83 9.49 17.99
N ALA A 114 -6.75 9.34 17.20
CA ALA A 114 -6.27 10.40 16.32
C ALA A 114 -7.31 10.77 15.25
N ALA A 115 -7.94 9.79 14.61
CA ALA A 115 -8.98 10.01 13.61
C ALA A 115 -10.18 10.77 14.19
N ARG A 116 -10.65 10.38 15.38
CA ARG A 116 -11.72 11.09 16.11
C ARG A 116 -11.36 12.55 16.37
N GLN A 117 -10.13 12.83 16.83
CA GLN A 117 -9.70 14.19 17.11
C GLN A 117 -9.63 15.04 15.84
N ILE A 118 -9.05 14.50 14.77
CA ILE A 118 -8.96 15.19 13.48
C ILE A 118 -10.35 15.48 12.92
N ALA A 119 -11.29 14.53 13.03
CA ALA A 119 -12.67 14.74 12.63
C ALA A 119 -13.34 15.87 13.44
N LEU A 120 -13.16 15.88 14.76
CA LEU A 120 -13.73 16.90 15.65
C LEU A 120 -13.13 18.29 15.37
N GLU A 121 -11.81 18.41 15.24
CA GLU A 121 -11.16 19.67 14.91
C GLU A 121 -11.60 20.20 13.55
N THR A 122 -11.74 19.30 12.56
CA THR A 122 -12.26 19.68 11.25
C THR A 122 -13.68 20.20 11.37
N PHE A 123 -14.56 19.48 12.09
CA PHE A 123 -15.94 19.90 12.32
C PHE A 123 -16.05 21.26 13.02
N MET A 124 -15.28 21.49 14.09
CA MET A 124 -15.23 22.78 14.79
C MET A 124 -14.74 23.91 13.87
N HIS A 125 -13.73 23.64 13.04
CA HIS A 125 -13.25 24.62 12.08
C HIS A 125 -14.32 24.99 11.06
N LEU A 126 -15.12 24.03 10.58
CA LEU A 126 -16.23 24.31 9.67
C LEU A 126 -17.25 25.24 10.30
N HIS A 127 -17.67 24.97 11.53
CA HIS A 127 -18.61 25.82 12.26
C HIS A 127 -18.10 27.25 12.45
N ALA A 128 -16.79 27.45 12.52
CA ALA A 128 -16.17 28.77 12.65
C ALA A 128 -16.08 29.55 11.32
N LEU A 129 -16.37 28.92 10.18
CA LEU A 129 -16.33 29.60 8.88
C LEU A 129 -17.55 30.50 8.67
N SER A 130 -17.37 31.57 7.88
CA SER A 130 -18.40 32.58 7.65
C SER A 130 -19.70 32.01 7.07
N LEU A 131 -20.83 32.67 7.34
CA LEU A 131 -22.12 32.35 6.73
C LEU A 131 -22.04 32.39 5.19
N ARG A 132 -21.29 33.34 4.62
CA ARG A 132 -21.03 33.44 3.18
C ARG A 132 -20.42 32.15 2.62
N PHE A 133 -19.43 31.60 3.31
CA PHE A 133 -18.80 30.33 2.93
C PHE A 133 -19.79 29.15 2.90
N HIS A 134 -20.77 29.14 3.83
CA HIS A 134 -21.81 28.12 3.90
C HIS A 134 -22.92 28.30 2.85
N LEU A 135 -23.19 29.54 2.42
CA LEU A 135 -24.20 29.87 1.40
C LEU A 135 -23.69 29.74 -0.04
N GLU A 136 -22.40 29.99 -0.29
CA GLU A 136 -21.80 29.92 -1.64
C GLU A 136 -21.46 28.50 -2.10
N ARG A 137 -21.46 27.49 -1.22
CA ARG A 137 -21.13 26.10 -1.55
C ARG A 137 -22.35 25.19 -1.48
N GLN A 138 -22.50 24.32 -2.48
CA GLN A 138 -23.38 23.16 -2.40
C GLN A 138 -22.93 22.27 -1.23
N THR A 139 -23.65 22.33 -0.11
CA THR A 139 -23.33 21.68 1.19
C THR A 139 -23.07 20.17 1.10
N GLY A 140 -23.57 19.49 0.06
CA GLY A 140 -23.35 18.06 -0.19
C GLY A 140 -21.92 17.69 -0.65
N GLY A 141 -21.28 18.51 -1.51
CA GLY A 141 -19.94 18.22 -2.02
C GLY A 141 -18.85 18.44 -0.97
N MET A 142 -19.00 19.51 -0.19
CA MET A 142 -18.04 19.87 0.86
C MET A 142 -17.98 18.85 2.00
N THR A 143 -19.14 18.39 2.48
CA THR A 143 -19.22 17.37 3.54
C THR A 143 -18.54 16.07 3.09
N ARG A 144 -18.76 15.67 1.82
CA ARG A 144 -18.14 14.49 1.22
C ARG A 144 -16.62 14.62 1.05
N ASP A 145 -16.13 15.79 0.66
CA ASP A 145 -14.68 16.03 0.53
C ASP A 145 -13.97 16.01 1.89
N ILE A 146 -14.63 16.47 2.95
CA ILE A 146 -14.11 16.42 4.32
C ILE A 146 -14.06 15.00 4.84
N GLU A 147 -15.16 14.26 4.70
CA GLU A 147 -15.24 12.87 5.10
C GLU A 147 -14.20 12.02 4.34
N ARG A 148 -13.99 12.30 3.05
CA ARG A 148 -12.88 11.73 2.27
C ARG A 148 -11.52 12.15 2.79
N GLY A 149 -11.33 13.42 3.15
CA GLY A 149 -10.08 13.95 3.71
C GLY A 149 -9.70 13.28 5.02
N VAL A 150 -10.63 13.19 5.97
CA VAL A 150 -10.43 12.51 7.26
C VAL A 150 -10.08 11.04 7.05
N ARG A 151 -10.86 10.32 6.23
CA ARG A 151 -10.55 8.91 5.88
C ARG A 151 -9.20 8.75 5.20
N SER A 152 -8.81 9.70 4.36
CA SER A 152 -7.51 9.68 3.69
C SER A 152 -6.38 9.84 4.70
N ILE A 153 -6.54 10.73 5.68
CA ILE A 153 -5.54 10.91 6.76
C ILE A 153 -5.43 9.65 7.61
N GLU A 154 -6.57 9.06 8.01
CA GLU A 154 -6.60 7.79 8.74
C GLU A 154 -5.91 6.67 7.95
N SER A 155 -6.20 6.57 6.65
CA SER A 155 -5.58 5.60 5.74
C SER A 155 -4.08 5.83 5.61
N LEU A 156 -3.62 7.08 5.51
CA LEU A 156 -2.20 7.41 5.39
C LEU A 156 -1.42 7.07 6.66
N ILE A 157 -1.97 7.39 7.84
CA ILE A 157 -1.40 7.03 9.13
C ILE A 157 -1.28 5.51 9.24
N SER A 158 -2.39 4.82 8.94
CA SER A 158 -2.48 3.36 8.98
C SER A 158 -1.45 2.74 8.02
N TYR A 159 -1.47 3.10 6.75
CA TYR A 159 -0.57 2.53 5.75
C TYR A 159 0.91 2.78 6.07
N SER A 160 1.24 3.98 6.56
CA SER A 160 2.61 4.32 6.95
C SER A 160 3.13 3.41 8.06
N LEU A 161 2.30 3.10 9.06
CA LEU A 161 2.72 2.33 10.23
C LEU A 161 2.50 0.82 10.10
N TYR A 162 1.51 0.40 9.33
CA TYR A 162 1.19 -1.01 9.07
C TYR A 162 1.98 -1.61 7.91
N SER A 163 2.46 -0.79 6.98
CA SER A 163 3.17 -1.27 5.79
C SER A 163 4.52 -0.60 5.65
N VAL A 164 4.57 0.72 5.46
CA VAL A 164 5.81 1.40 5.04
C VAL A 164 6.94 1.24 6.05
N VAL A 165 6.73 1.63 7.31
CA VAL A 165 7.74 1.53 8.38
C VAL A 165 8.20 0.08 8.61
N PRO A 166 7.30 -0.91 8.81
CA PRO A 166 7.72 -2.30 8.95
C PRO A 166 8.50 -2.83 7.75
N THR A 167 8.13 -2.46 6.52
CA THR A 167 8.87 -2.88 5.32
C THR A 167 10.29 -2.34 5.31
N PHE A 168 10.52 -1.08 5.69
CA PHE A 168 11.89 -0.54 5.79
C PHE A 168 12.72 -1.29 6.84
N ILE A 169 12.15 -1.58 8.01
CA ILE A 169 12.83 -2.34 9.06
C ILE A 169 13.18 -3.74 8.57
N GLU A 170 12.24 -4.42 7.91
CA GLU A 170 12.44 -5.75 7.35
C GLU A 170 13.54 -5.79 6.29
N VAL A 171 13.54 -4.82 5.37
CA VAL A 171 14.60 -4.68 4.36
C VAL A 171 15.97 -4.48 5.02
N ILE A 172 16.08 -3.59 6.00
CA ILE A 172 17.35 -3.35 6.72
C ILE A 172 17.81 -4.62 7.44
N LEU A 173 16.89 -5.33 8.11
CA LEU A 173 17.19 -6.56 8.84
C LEU A 173 17.69 -7.66 7.89
N VAL A 174 16.99 -7.89 6.77
CA VAL A 174 17.36 -8.88 5.76
C VAL A 174 18.72 -8.54 5.13
N LEU A 175 18.94 -7.29 4.70
CA LEU A 175 20.21 -6.87 4.11
C LEU A 175 21.38 -7.01 5.10
N THR A 176 21.16 -6.68 6.38
CA THR A 176 22.17 -6.83 7.43
C THR A 176 22.51 -8.30 7.63
N ILE A 177 21.50 -9.18 7.69
CA ILE A 177 21.72 -10.63 7.86
C ILE A 177 22.46 -11.20 6.65
N LEU A 178 22.05 -10.84 5.43
CA LEU A 178 22.74 -11.29 4.21
C LEU A 178 24.20 -10.80 4.17
N GLY A 179 24.46 -9.54 4.52
CA GLY A 179 25.81 -8.97 4.48
C GLY A 179 26.76 -9.47 5.57
N VAL A 180 26.22 -9.90 6.73
CA VAL A 180 27.03 -10.38 7.87
C VAL A 180 27.16 -11.90 7.89
N LYS A 181 26.09 -12.64 7.56
CA LYS A 181 26.08 -14.12 7.62
C LYS A 181 26.53 -14.78 6.33
N PHE A 182 26.39 -14.11 5.19
CA PHE A 182 26.77 -14.62 3.88
C PHE A 182 27.79 -13.71 3.21
N ASP A 183 28.24 -14.14 2.03
CA ASP A 183 29.07 -13.31 1.16
C ASP A 183 28.37 -11.96 0.85
N PRO A 184 29.04 -10.80 1.02
CA PRO A 184 28.50 -9.47 0.73
C PRO A 184 27.81 -9.33 -0.64
N TRP A 185 28.20 -10.17 -1.60
CA TRP A 185 27.54 -10.23 -2.90
C TRP A 185 26.05 -10.59 -2.86
N PHE A 186 25.58 -11.38 -1.90
CA PHE A 186 24.14 -11.64 -1.74
C PHE A 186 23.39 -10.36 -1.38
N ALA A 187 23.90 -9.59 -0.42
CA ALA A 187 23.34 -8.29 -0.07
C ALA A 187 23.39 -7.31 -1.25
N LEU A 188 24.45 -7.34 -2.06
CA LEU A 188 24.57 -6.50 -3.26
C LEU A 188 23.53 -6.85 -4.35
N ILE A 189 23.29 -8.14 -4.60
CA ILE A 189 22.25 -8.59 -5.55
C ILE A 189 20.88 -8.11 -5.07
N THR A 190 20.55 -8.34 -3.79
CA THR A 190 19.27 -7.89 -3.20
C THR A 190 19.13 -6.38 -3.25
N LEU A 191 20.17 -5.62 -2.90
CA LEU A 191 20.14 -4.15 -2.93
C LEU A 191 19.97 -3.61 -4.36
N THR A 192 20.68 -4.19 -5.32
CA THR A 192 20.57 -3.79 -6.73
C THR A 192 19.17 -4.08 -7.26
N ALA A 193 18.61 -5.25 -6.94
CA ALA A 193 17.24 -5.62 -7.30
C ALA A 193 16.22 -4.68 -6.65
N LEU A 194 16.40 -4.32 -5.38
CA LEU A 194 15.54 -3.36 -4.68
C LEU A 194 15.58 -1.98 -5.32
N VAL A 195 16.77 -1.46 -5.64
CA VAL A 195 16.92 -0.17 -6.32
C VAL A 195 16.27 -0.21 -7.70
N ALA A 196 16.52 -1.25 -8.49
CA ALA A 196 15.89 -1.44 -9.80
C ALA A 196 14.36 -1.50 -9.68
N TYR A 197 13.83 -2.26 -8.70
CA TYR A 197 12.40 -2.35 -8.42
C TYR A 197 11.81 -0.99 -8.10
N VAL A 198 12.44 -0.22 -7.21
CA VAL A 198 11.97 1.10 -6.78
C VAL A 198 11.97 2.08 -7.96
N VAL A 199 13.09 2.19 -8.68
CA VAL A 199 13.22 3.09 -9.85
C VAL A 199 12.21 2.74 -10.94
N PHE A 200 12.08 1.46 -11.28
CA PHE A 200 11.10 0.98 -12.25
C PHE A 200 9.67 1.31 -11.80
N THR A 201 9.34 1.04 -10.54
CA THR A 201 8.01 1.29 -9.97
C THR A 201 7.65 2.76 -10.04
N PHE A 202 8.54 3.66 -9.60
CA PHE A 202 8.27 5.10 -9.65
C PHE A 202 8.11 5.61 -11.08
N SER A 203 9.01 5.23 -11.99
CA SER A 203 9.00 5.68 -13.38
C SER A 203 7.70 5.25 -14.10
N VAL A 204 7.31 3.98 -13.95
CA VAL A 204 6.09 3.44 -14.57
C VAL A 204 4.84 3.98 -13.87
N THR A 205 4.87 4.21 -12.55
CA THR A 205 3.74 4.77 -11.81
C THR A 205 3.45 6.21 -12.24
N GLU A 206 4.49 7.03 -12.37
CA GLU A 206 4.35 8.41 -12.84
C GLU A 206 3.76 8.44 -14.25
N TRP A 207 4.32 7.65 -15.16
CA TRP A 207 3.78 7.49 -16.51
C TRP A 207 2.33 7.00 -16.46
N ARG A 208 1.99 5.96 -15.71
CA ARG A 208 0.62 5.39 -15.64
C ARG A 208 -0.41 6.35 -15.05
N THR A 209 0.01 7.31 -14.23
CA THR A 209 -0.91 8.18 -13.47
C THR A 209 -1.87 8.94 -14.38
N HIS A 210 -1.46 9.31 -15.61
CA HIS A 210 -2.37 10.00 -16.54
C HIS A 210 -3.53 9.11 -17.01
N PHE A 211 -3.30 7.82 -17.33
CA PHE A 211 -4.39 6.90 -17.70
C PHE A 211 -5.40 6.71 -16.57
N ARG A 212 -4.92 6.67 -15.32
CA ARG A 212 -5.80 6.56 -14.15
C ARG A 212 -6.63 7.82 -13.97
N ARG A 213 -6.05 9.01 -14.21
CA ARG A 213 -6.79 10.28 -14.19
C ARG A 213 -7.84 10.34 -15.29
N GLU A 214 -7.50 9.94 -16.51
CA GLU A 214 -8.42 9.88 -17.66
C GLU A 214 -9.60 8.94 -17.37
N ALA A 215 -9.35 7.74 -16.85
CA ALA A 215 -10.40 6.81 -16.46
C ALA A 215 -11.34 7.41 -15.40
N ASN A 216 -10.80 8.08 -14.38
CA ASN A 216 -11.61 8.74 -13.34
C ASN A 216 -12.46 9.91 -13.89
N GLN A 217 -11.97 10.62 -14.91
CA GLN A 217 -12.72 11.70 -15.56
C GLN A 217 -13.91 11.15 -16.34
N PHE A 218 -13.69 10.11 -17.17
CA PHE A 218 -14.79 9.46 -17.88
C PHE A 218 -15.79 8.80 -16.95
N ASP A 219 -15.32 8.27 -15.82
CA ASP A 219 -16.17 7.67 -14.78
C ASP A 219 -17.11 8.71 -14.19
N SER A 220 -16.56 9.86 -13.79
CA SER A 220 -17.32 10.99 -13.26
C SER A 220 -18.31 11.54 -14.30
N ALA A 221 -17.90 11.62 -15.57
CA ALA A 221 -18.77 12.10 -16.65
C ALA A 221 -19.94 11.16 -16.93
N ALA A 222 -19.70 9.84 -16.96
CA ALA A 222 -20.75 8.84 -17.13
C ALA A 222 -21.73 8.86 -15.94
N HIS A 223 -21.21 8.91 -14.71
CA HIS A 223 -22.03 9.02 -13.51
C HIS A 223 -22.89 10.29 -13.48
N THR A 224 -22.31 11.43 -13.85
CA THR A 224 -23.03 12.71 -13.90
C THR A 224 -24.18 12.65 -14.90
N ARG A 225 -23.94 12.10 -16.09
CA ARG A 225 -24.99 11.92 -17.12
C ARG A 225 -26.12 11.02 -16.66
N ALA A 226 -25.80 9.90 -16.00
CA ALA A 226 -26.82 9.00 -15.47
C ALA A 226 -27.70 9.69 -14.42
N ILE A 227 -27.09 10.45 -13.51
CA ILE A 227 -27.85 11.21 -12.50
C ILE A 227 -28.71 12.29 -13.15
N ASP A 228 -28.16 13.05 -14.11
CA ASP A 228 -28.90 14.11 -14.79
C ASP A 228 -30.13 13.59 -15.56
N SER A 229 -29.99 12.44 -16.23
CA SER A 229 -31.12 11.78 -16.91
C SER A 229 -32.20 11.31 -15.93
N LEU A 230 -31.80 10.77 -14.77
CA LEU A 230 -32.73 10.32 -13.73
C LEU A 230 -33.41 11.48 -12.98
N LEU A 231 -32.70 12.58 -12.74
CA LEU A 231 -33.29 13.79 -12.15
C LEU A 231 -34.30 14.45 -13.10
N ASN A 232 -34.04 14.39 -14.41
CA ASN A 232 -34.94 14.91 -15.44
C ASN A 232 -35.85 13.83 -16.04
N TYR A 233 -36.17 12.78 -15.26
CA TYR A 233 -36.94 11.62 -15.72
C TYR A 233 -38.25 11.99 -16.41
N GLU A 234 -39.00 12.95 -15.84
CA GLU A 234 -40.28 13.41 -16.38
C GLU A 234 -40.13 13.96 -17.80
N THR A 235 -39.08 14.73 -18.06
CA THR A 235 -38.81 15.30 -19.40
C THR A 235 -38.48 14.19 -20.39
N VAL A 236 -37.65 13.22 -19.99
CA VAL A 236 -37.29 12.08 -20.85
C VAL A 236 -38.54 11.28 -21.23
N LYS A 237 -39.43 11.03 -20.26
CA LYS A 237 -40.71 10.32 -20.49
C LYS A 237 -41.70 11.11 -21.31
N TYR A 238 -41.84 12.41 -21.06
CA TYR A 238 -42.77 13.27 -21.79
C TYR A 238 -42.46 13.32 -23.30
N PHE A 239 -41.17 13.25 -23.66
CA PHE A 239 -40.72 13.24 -25.05
C PHE A 239 -40.43 11.83 -25.63
N ASN A 240 -40.72 10.74 -24.89
CA ASN A 240 -40.42 9.36 -25.29
C ASN A 240 -38.96 9.15 -25.77
N ASN A 241 -38.01 9.81 -25.09
CA ASN A 241 -36.60 9.86 -25.50
C ASN A 241 -35.70 8.85 -24.79
N GLU A 242 -36.24 7.81 -24.18
CA GLU A 242 -35.47 6.84 -23.38
C GLU A 242 -34.37 6.15 -24.20
N ALA A 243 -34.68 5.74 -25.44
CA ALA A 243 -33.70 5.11 -26.31
C ALA A 243 -32.58 6.07 -26.74
N PHE A 244 -32.87 7.38 -26.81
CA PHE A 244 -31.88 8.40 -27.11
C PHE A 244 -30.91 8.60 -25.93
N GLU A 245 -31.44 8.77 -24.71
CA GLU A 245 -30.62 8.90 -23.51
C GLU A 245 -29.81 7.63 -23.23
N ALA A 246 -30.39 6.45 -23.45
CA ALA A 246 -29.69 5.17 -23.32
C ALA A 246 -28.48 5.09 -24.25
N ARG A 247 -28.61 5.47 -25.53
CA ARG A 247 -27.48 5.51 -26.49
C ARG A 247 -26.41 6.51 -26.07
N ARG A 248 -26.81 7.70 -25.62
CA ARG A 248 -25.87 8.73 -25.16
C ARG A 248 -25.10 8.32 -23.90
N TYR A 249 -25.75 7.58 -23.02
CA TYR A 249 -25.11 6.97 -21.86
C TYR A 249 -24.15 5.85 -22.27
N ASP A 250 -24.56 4.97 -23.19
CA ASP A 250 -23.72 3.90 -23.74
C ASP A 250 -22.43 4.43 -24.39
N GLU A 251 -22.50 5.51 -25.17
CA GLU A 251 -21.31 6.18 -25.70
C GLU A 251 -20.34 6.66 -24.61
N SER A 252 -20.88 7.07 -23.46
CA SER A 252 -20.07 7.49 -22.31
C SER A 252 -19.42 6.29 -21.62
N LEU A 253 -20.17 5.19 -21.51
CA LEU A 253 -19.68 3.92 -20.98
C LEU A 253 -18.59 3.32 -21.88
N GLU A 254 -18.71 3.43 -23.20
CA GLU A 254 -17.70 2.92 -24.13
C GLU A 254 -16.37 3.70 -24.01
N LYS A 255 -16.43 5.02 -23.85
CA LYS A 255 -15.24 5.85 -23.56
C LYS A 255 -14.61 5.47 -22.23
N LEU A 256 -15.43 5.30 -21.18
CA LEU A 256 -14.99 4.82 -19.88
C LEU A 256 -14.35 3.44 -19.96
N ARG A 257 -14.95 2.50 -20.70
CA ARG A 257 -14.43 1.14 -20.90
C ARG A 257 -13.04 1.17 -21.51
N ARG A 258 -12.83 1.94 -22.60
CA ARG A 258 -11.53 2.08 -23.24
C ARG A 258 -10.48 2.70 -22.31
N ALA A 259 -10.84 3.74 -21.57
CA ALA A 259 -9.93 4.37 -20.61
C ALA A 259 -9.56 3.43 -19.45
N ARG A 260 -10.54 2.68 -18.90
CA ARG A 260 -10.30 1.67 -17.87
C ARG A 260 -9.43 0.52 -18.38
N LEU A 261 -9.63 0.06 -19.61
CA LEU A 261 -8.77 -0.96 -20.22
C LEU A 261 -7.32 -0.47 -20.31
N LYS A 262 -7.06 0.75 -20.80
CA LYS A 262 -5.71 1.33 -20.80
C LYS A 262 -5.11 1.45 -19.39
N ALA A 263 -5.89 1.90 -18.42
CA ALA A 263 -5.47 2.00 -17.02
C ALA A 263 -5.17 0.60 -16.42
N GLN A 264 -5.90 -0.44 -16.82
CA GLN A 264 -5.67 -1.81 -16.39
C GLN A 264 -4.44 -2.41 -17.07
N THR A 265 -4.30 -2.28 -18.40
CA THR A 265 -3.14 -2.78 -19.15
C THR A 265 -1.84 -2.17 -18.64
N SER A 266 -1.82 -0.86 -18.36
CA SER A 266 -0.65 -0.21 -17.76
C SER A 266 -0.32 -0.71 -16.36
N LEU A 267 -1.31 -1.16 -15.57
CA LEU A 267 -1.07 -1.82 -14.29
C LEU A 267 -0.46 -3.21 -14.49
N SER A 268 -0.94 -3.97 -15.47
CA SER A 268 -0.36 -5.26 -15.82
C SER A 268 1.10 -5.13 -16.23
N VAL A 269 1.45 -4.12 -17.05
CA VAL A 269 2.85 -3.84 -17.42
C VAL A 269 3.73 -3.58 -16.19
N LEU A 270 3.25 -2.76 -15.23
CA LEU A 270 3.95 -2.53 -13.97
C LEU A 270 4.17 -3.85 -13.21
N ASN A 271 3.11 -4.63 -13.01
CA ASN A 271 3.19 -5.89 -12.28
C ASN A 271 4.14 -6.89 -12.97
N THR A 272 4.06 -7.04 -14.29
CA THR A 272 4.94 -7.93 -15.06
C THR A 272 6.40 -7.50 -14.97
N GLY A 273 6.70 -6.21 -15.11
CA GLY A 273 8.07 -5.72 -14.99
C GLY A 273 8.64 -5.89 -13.58
N GLN A 274 7.83 -5.66 -12.55
CA GLN A 274 8.20 -5.93 -11.15
C GLN A 274 8.50 -7.42 -10.92
N GLN A 275 7.66 -8.33 -11.43
CA GLN A 275 7.88 -9.78 -11.33
C GLN A 275 9.13 -10.22 -12.08
N LEU A 276 9.44 -9.62 -13.23
CA LEU A 276 10.67 -9.91 -13.96
C LEU A 276 11.92 -9.53 -13.15
N ILE A 277 11.93 -8.35 -12.52
CA ILE A 277 13.05 -7.91 -11.66
C ILE A 277 13.23 -8.89 -10.49
N ILE A 278 12.15 -9.28 -9.83
CA ILE A 278 12.17 -10.25 -8.72
C ILE A 278 12.70 -11.61 -9.20
N ALA A 279 12.21 -12.11 -10.33
CA ALA A 279 12.62 -13.40 -10.88
C ALA A 279 14.11 -13.43 -11.24
N VAL A 280 14.63 -12.38 -11.89
CA VAL A 280 16.06 -12.26 -12.22
C VAL A 280 16.91 -12.21 -10.95
N ALA A 281 16.49 -11.44 -9.95
CA ALA A 281 17.20 -11.36 -8.68
C ALA A 281 17.22 -12.72 -7.95
N LEU A 282 16.07 -13.40 -7.89
CA LEU A 282 15.94 -14.73 -7.30
C LEU A 282 16.86 -15.74 -8.00
N VAL A 283 16.87 -15.77 -9.33
CA VAL A 283 17.74 -16.66 -10.11
C VAL A 283 19.21 -16.36 -9.84
N ALA A 284 19.60 -15.09 -9.77
CA ALA A 284 20.98 -14.71 -9.46
C ALA A 284 21.39 -15.15 -8.04
N MET A 285 20.51 -14.99 -7.05
CA MET A 285 20.73 -15.44 -5.67
C MET A 285 20.88 -16.96 -5.60
N LEU A 286 19.92 -17.71 -6.19
CA LEU A 286 19.93 -19.17 -6.20
C LEU A 286 21.12 -19.75 -6.95
N TRP A 287 21.51 -19.15 -8.08
CA TRP A 287 22.69 -19.55 -8.83
C TRP A 287 23.95 -19.43 -7.97
N ARG A 288 24.12 -18.29 -7.30
CA ARG A 288 25.28 -18.04 -6.44
C ARG A 288 25.30 -18.96 -5.21
N ALA A 289 24.15 -19.15 -4.57
CA ALA A 289 24.02 -20.06 -3.44
C ALA A 289 24.33 -21.51 -3.85
N THR A 290 23.78 -21.98 -4.96
CA THR A 290 24.04 -23.32 -5.51
C THR A 290 25.52 -23.51 -5.83
N ALA A 291 26.17 -22.53 -6.48
CA ALA A 291 27.61 -22.58 -6.72
C ALA A 291 28.42 -22.65 -5.42
N GLY A 292 28.00 -21.92 -4.38
CA GLY A 292 28.60 -21.98 -3.04
C GLY A 292 28.46 -23.36 -2.37
N VAL A 293 27.30 -24.02 -2.52
CA VAL A 293 27.06 -25.38 -2.02
C VAL A 293 27.92 -26.40 -2.77
N VAL A 294 27.97 -26.34 -4.10
CA VAL A 294 28.81 -27.23 -4.93
C VAL A 294 30.30 -27.07 -4.60
N GLN A 295 30.73 -25.85 -4.27
CA GLN A 295 32.11 -25.55 -3.87
C GLN A 295 32.39 -25.86 -2.39
N GLY A 296 31.42 -26.38 -1.64
CA GLY A 296 31.56 -26.75 -0.23
C GLY A 296 31.68 -25.57 0.74
N ARG A 297 31.38 -24.34 0.30
CA ARG A 297 31.43 -23.13 1.16
C ARG A 297 30.11 -22.84 1.87
N MET A 298 29.02 -23.47 1.44
CA MET A 298 27.67 -23.27 1.96
C MET A 298 26.98 -24.62 2.15
N THR A 299 26.04 -24.70 3.09
CA THR A 299 25.22 -25.90 3.35
C THR A 299 23.93 -25.90 2.53
N LEU A 300 23.22 -27.03 2.51
CA LEU A 300 21.86 -27.09 1.96
C LEU A 300 20.88 -26.20 2.74
N GLY A 301 21.07 -26.06 4.06
CA GLY A 301 20.31 -25.13 4.87
C GLY A 301 20.57 -23.66 4.51
N ASP A 302 21.81 -23.30 4.12
CA ASP A 302 22.11 -21.96 3.60
C ASP A 302 21.28 -21.60 2.37
N LEU A 303 21.09 -22.56 1.47
CA LEU A 303 20.26 -22.39 0.28
C LEU A 303 18.78 -22.14 0.63
N VAL A 304 18.28 -22.79 1.69
CA VAL A 304 16.89 -22.65 2.16
C VAL A 304 16.67 -21.33 2.92
N MET A 305 17.72 -20.80 3.55
CA MET A 305 17.65 -19.52 4.27
C MET A 305 17.56 -18.31 3.34
N ILE A 306 18.20 -18.39 2.17
CA ILE A 306 18.30 -17.32 1.16
C ILE A 306 17.03 -17.20 0.34
#